data_AF-A0A3D0ZRD7-F1
#
_entry.id   AF-A0A3D0ZRD7-F1
#
_cell.length_a   1.000
_cell.length_b   1.000
_cell.length_c   1.000
_cell.angle_alpha   90.00
_cell.angle_beta   90.00
_cell.angle_gamma   90.00
#
_symmetry.space_group_name_H-M   'P 1'
#
loop_
_entity.id
_entity.type
_entity.pdbx_description
1 polymer ?
#
loop_
_entity_poly.entity_id
_entity_poly.type
_entity_poly.pdbx_seq_one_letter_code
_entity_poly.pdbx_strand_id
1 'polypeptide(L)'
;MRLNLFKLTCFLLLPVAYFLATGYFRESSNGKVSSMTGVAYAATAGANNCASGANDTSTGSVAWSNPGNACSTGASTTAAGLKSSILSNHLKITQFGFSVPTGSVIQGISFSVTRSTTVNKGNKATDNSVRIVKGGSIGSTDRSDANNWGTASVTYGSTSDLWGDSWTAADINSTGFGIAISGKGTGTNSVDGTISAYVTATVTYQAPPNSPSQNLPSNGSTGVSITPTFTMTSTDPEVDALNYKVEIYSNSGCTTVVQTNDQSASQTGWTGTDTTCGSPSRNCYSSGTSGSFLTQSALSGATQYWWKAFAKDPAGSDYYVGSSSCNSFTTTVPVSVVLTTSGLVSYGTISANSSKSTSEISQTQTVQNDSGSTENLNIKTSNATGGTTWTLGSAPGNNIFVFEFKATGDADYTKFSAPDSYQTLATGVTASSTKNVDLRITTPTTSSDYQQKTVTITVQAVAP
;
A
#
# COMPACT_ATOMS: atom_id res chain seq x y z
N MET A 1 51.29 32.79 -23.36
CA MET A 1 50.50 32.14 -22.30
C MET A 1 49.35 31.39 -22.97
N ARG A 2 49.57 30.12 -23.36
CA ARG A 2 48.57 29.29 -24.06
C ARG A 2 47.82 28.46 -23.01
N LEU A 3 46.50 28.65 -22.93
CA LEU A 3 45.61 27.94 -22.01
C LEU A 3 45.25 26.58 -22.64
N ASN A 4 45.63 25.48 -21.99
CA ASN A 4 45.25 24.12 -22.38
C ASN A 4 43.86 23.79 -21.83
N LEU A 5 42.94 23.44 -22.72
CA LEU A 5 41.58 22.98 -22.41
C LEU A 5 41.61 21.46 -22.22
N PHE A 6 41.47 20.97 -20.99
CA PHE A 6 41.28 19.54 -20.70
C PHE A 6 39.82 19.15 -20.99
N LYS A 7 39.60 18.28 -21.98
CA LYS A 7 38.33 17.56 -22.18
C LYS A 7 38.30 16.35 -21.25
N LEU A 8 37.36 16.34 -20.30
CA LEU A 8 37.02 15.17 -19.49
C LEU A 8 35.77 14.53 -20.09
N THR A 9 35.94 13.42 -20.81
CA THR A 9 34.82 12.57 -21.27
C THR A 9 34.39 11.65 -20.13
N CYS A 10 33.23 11.93 -19.54
CA CYS A 10 32.55 11.06 -18.59
C CYS A 10 31.77 9.98 -19.38
N PHE A 11 32.18 8.72 -19.27
CA PHE A 11 31.41 7.57 -19.74
C PHE A 11 30.30 7.30 -18.73
N LEU A 12 29.07 7.69 -19.06
CA LEU A 12 27.88 7.27 -18.31
C LEU A 12 27.46 5.89 -18.85
N LEU A 13 27.68 4.84 -18.06
CA LEU A 13 27.04 3.54 -18.26
C LEU A 13 25.56 3.65 -17.86
N LEU A 14 24.67 3.71 -18.85
CA LEU A 14 23.23 3.55 -18.66
C LEU A 14 22.84 2.08 -18.90
N PRO A 15 22.13 1.42 -17.98
CA PRO A 15 21.54 0.11 -18.27
C PRO A 15 20.40 0.29 -19.27
N VAL A 16 20.39 -0.54 -20.33
CA VAL A 16 19.35 -0.55 -21.36
C VAL A 16 18.17 -1.36 -20.83
N ALA A 17 17.04 -0.71 -20.55
CA ALA A 17 15.76 -1.37 -20.29
C ALA A 17 15.13 -1.82 -21.62
N TYR A 18 14.73 -3.10 -21.71
CA TYR A 18 14.10 -3.66 -22.91
C TYR A 18 12.57 -3.55 -22.79
N PHE A 19 11.92 -2.88 -23.74
CA PHE A 19 10.46 -2.74 -23.78
C PHE A 19 9.81 -3.99 -24.41
N LEU A 20 8.87 -4.64 -23.71
CA LEU A 20 7.90 -5.56 -24.30
C LEU A 20 6.52 -4.92 -24.24
N ALA A 21 5.94 -4.60 -25.40
CA ALA A 21 4.56 -4.15 -25.52
C ALA A 21 3.78 -5.12 -26.42
N THR A 22 2.88 -5.90 -25.84
CA THR A 22 1.83 -6.62 -26.59
C THR A 22 0.50 -5.89 -26.36
N GLY A 23 0.04 -5.11 -27.33
CA GLY A 23 -1.22 -4.36 -27.25
C GLY A 23 -2.18 -4.70 -28.39
N TYR A 24 -3.42 -5.07 -28.04
CA TYR A 24 -4.56 -5.07 -28.95
C TYR A 24 -5.22 -3.68 -28.90
N PHE A 25 -5.37 -3.02 -30.04
CA PHE A 25 -6.09 -1.75 -30.15
C PHE A 25 -7.60 -1.99 -30.31
N ARG A 26 -8.42 -1.30 -29.51
CA ARG A 26 -9.82 -1.01 -29.84
C ARG A 26 -10.06 0.49 -29.72
N GLU A 27 -10.71 1.07 -30.72
CA GLU A 27 -11.07 2.49 -30.73
C GLU A 27 -12.20 2.79 -29.73
N SER A 28 -12.12 3.96 -29.08
CA SER A 28 -13.16 4.53 -28.21
C SER A 28 -13.66 5.85 -28.80
N SER A 29 -14.98 6.04 -28.76
CA SER A 29 -15.74 7.06 -29.50
C SER A 29 -15.55 8.52 -29.07
N ASN A 30 -14.60 8.84 -28.17
CA ASN A 30 -14.43 10.19 -27.61
C ASN A 30 -13.00 10.77 -27.70
N GLY A 31 -12.14 10.27 -28.61
CA GLY A 31 -10.90 10.97 -29.00
C GLY A 31 -9.81 11.10 -27.93
N LYS A 32 -9.97 10.54 -26.72
CA LYS A 32 -8.89 10.31 -25.77
C LYS A 32 -8.37 8.89 -25.95
N VAL A 33 -7.24 8.75 -26.64
CA VAL A 33 -6.47 7.52 -26.65
C VAL A 33 -5.78 7.42 -25.29
N SER A 34 -6.38 6.70 -24.34
CA SER A 34 -5.71 6.28 -23.11
C SER A 34 -5.08 4.91 -23.37
N SER A 35 -3.85 4.89 -23.89
CA SER A 35 -3.01 3.69 -23.86
C SER A 35 -2.43 3.56 -22.46
N MET A 36 -3.01 2.69 -21.62
CA MET A 36 -2.42 2.36 -20.32
C MET A 36 -2.45 0.86 -20.09
N THR A 37 -1.63 0.15 -20.85
CA THR A 37 -1.03 -1.09 -20.38
C THR A 37 -0.02 -0.70 -19.31
N GLY A 38 -0.23 -1.09 -18.05
CA GLY A 38 0.82 -1.01 -17.04
C GLY A 38 2.01 -1.82 -17.54
N VAL A 39 3.09 -1.15 -17.92
CA VAL A 39 4.34 -1.80 -18.29
C VAL A 39 5.03 -2.08 -16.97
N ALA A 40 5.07 -3.35 -16.54
CA ALA A 40 5.94 -3.77 -15.46
C ALA A 40 7.37 -3.81 -16.01
N TYR A 41 8.29 -3.09 -15.38
CA TYR A 41 9.70 -3.15 -15.75
C TYR A 41 10.36 -4.31 -15.02
N ALA A 42 10.91 -5.27 -15.77
CA ALA A 42 11.66 -6.37 -15.17
C ALA A 42 13.15 -6.07 -15.07
N ALA A 43 13.68 -6.22 -13.86
CA ALA A 43 15.11 -6.21 -13.63
C ALA A 43 15.76 -7.49 -14.20
N THR A 44 17.05 -7.39 -14.52
CA THR A 44 17.85 -8.51 -15.00
C THR A 44 19.15 -8.58 -14.21
N ALA A 45 19.45 -9.76 -13.65
CA ALA A 45 20.75 -10.09 -13.09
C ALA A 45 21.55 -10.97 -14.06
N GLY A 46 22.85 -10.70 -14.16
CA GLY A 46 23.76 -11.39 -15.08
C GLY A 46 24.07 -10.59 -16.35
N ALA A 47 24.74 -11.18 -17.35
CA ALA A 47 25.12 -12.59 -17.42
C ALA A 47 26.25 -12.95 -16.45
N ASN A 48 25.98 -13.84 -15.49
CA ASN A 48 26.98 -14.32 -14.54
C ASN A 48 27.68 -15.57 -15.07
N ASN A 49 28.98 -15.68 -14.84
CA ASN A 49 29.76 -16.88 -15.16
C ASN A 49 29.49 -17.98 -14.14
N CYS A 50 29.49 -19.24 -14.58
CA CYS A 50 29.54 -20.38 -13.67
C CYS A 50 30.91 -20.50 -12.98
N ALA A 51 30.95 -21.19 -11.84
CA ALA A 51 32.19 -21.50 -11.12
C ALA A 51 32.43 -23.00 -10.91
N SER A 52 31.49 -23.86 -11.30
CA SER A 52 31.62 -25.32 -11.12
C SER A 52 30.95 -26.11 -12.21
N GLY A 53 31.71 -27.04 -12.81
CA GLY A 53 31.21 -28.06 -13.73
C GLY A 53 31.52 -29.46 -13.19
N ALA A 54 30.53 -30.34 -13.21
CA ALA A 54 30.64 -31.72 -12.75
C ALA A 54 30.03 -32.70 -13.75
N ASN A 55 30.58 -33.91 -13.82
CA ASN A 55 29.99 -35.00 -14.59
C ASN A 55 28.96 -35.74 -13.73
N ASP A 56 27.72 -35.81 -14.20
CA ASP A 56 26.59 -36.43 -13.50
C ASP A 56 26.03 -37.61 -14.33
N THR A 57 26.01 -38.80 -13.73
CA THR A 57 25.71 -40.07 -14.40
C THR A 57 24.20 -40.40 -14.44
N SER A 58 23.33 -39.43 -14.18
CA SER A 58 21.87 -39.61 -14.23
C SER A 58 21.31 -39.92 -15.63
N THR A 59 22.11 -39.70 -16.68
CA THR A 59 21.79 -40.05 -18.06
C THR A 59 23.05 -40.50 -18.78
N GLY A 60 22.90 -41.18 -19.92
CA GLY A 60 24.00 -41.53 -20.80
C GLY A 60 25.08 -42.41 -20.18
N SER A 61 26.20 -42.53 -20.88
CA SER A 61 27.32 -43.38 -20.47
C SER A 61 28.70 -42.78 -20.77
N VAL A 62 28.78 -41.70 -21.57
CA VAL A 62 30.05 -41.05 -21.91
C VAL A 62 30.32 -39.91 -20.95
N ALA A 63 31.43 -39.99 -20.21
CA ALA A 63 31.81 -38.95 -19.28
C ALA A 63 32.40 -37.71 -19.99
N TRP A 64 32.18 -36.54 -19.37
CA TRP A 64 32.82 -35.29 -19.78
C TRP A 64 34.24 -35.20 -19.21
N SER A 65 35.24 -34.93 -20.05
CA SER A 65 36.62 -34.72 -19.61
C SER A 65 36.79 -33.34 -18.97
N ASN A 66 37.36 -33.25 -17.77
CA ASN A 66 37.62 -31.98 -17.07
C ASN A 66 36.39 -31.04 -17.05
N PRO A 67 35.27 -31.47 -16.45
CA PRO A 67 33.99 -30.76 -16.56
C PRO A 67 34.04 -29.31 -16.03
N GLY A 68 34.95 -28.99 -15.12
CA GLY A 68 35.19 -27.62 -14.65
C GLY A 68 35.64 -26.64 -15.73
N ASN A 69 36.18 -27.12 -16.85
CA ASN A 69 36.61 -26.27 -17.97
C ASN A 69 35.45 -25.54 -18.66
N ALA A 70 34.19 -25.97 -18.47
CA ALA A 70 33.00 -25.24 -18.92
C ALA A 70 32.80 -23.88 -18.19
N CYS A 71 33.56 -23.65 -17.13
CA CYS A 71 33.57 -22.44 -16.30
C CYS A 71 34.93 -21.75 -16.34
N SER A 72 35.62 -21.77 -17.48
CA SER A 72 36.96 -21.17 -17.60
C SER A 72 37.21 -20.57 -18.98
N THR A 73 37.87 -19.41 -19.01
CA THR A 73 38.23 -18.73 -20.27
C THR A 73 39.20 -19.59 -21.08
N GLY A 74 38.94 -19.77 -22.37
CA GLY A 74 39.88 -20.45 -23.29
C GLY A 74 40.06 -21.95 -23.03
N ALA A 75 39.27 -22.53 -22.12
CA ALA A 75 39.24 -23.96 -21.85
C ALA A 75 38.01 -24.62 -22.49
N SER A 76 38.06 -25.95 -22.57
CA SER A 76 36.93 -26.76 -23.05
C SER A 76 36.83 -28.09 -22.30
N THR A 77 35.61 -28.61 -22.27
CA THR A 77 35.30 -29.97 -21.82
C THR A 77 34.67 -30.74 -22.97
N THR A 78 35.03 -32.01 -23.10
CA THR A 78 34.64 -32.84 -24.26
C THR A 78 34.06 -34.17 -23.78
N ALA A 79 32.97 -34.57 -24.42
CA ALA A 79 32.43 -35.92 -24.38
C ALA A 79 32.80 -36.61 -25.70
N ALA A 80 33.79 -37.50 -25.64
CA ALA A 80 34.31 -38.18 -26.82
C ALA A 80 33.54 -39.47 -27.09
N GLY A 81 33.30 -39.81 -28.36
CA GLY A 81 32.70 -41.12 -28.68
C GLY A 81 31.18 -41.12 -28.91
N LEU A 82 30.53 -39.97 -29.04
CA LEU A 82 29.07 -39.86 -29.12
C LEU A 82 28.53 -40.45 -30.43
N LYS A 83 27.38 -41.14 -30.32
CA LYS A 83 26.61 -41.72 -31.42
C LYS A 83 25.12 -41.51 -31.16
N SER A 84 24.26 -41.86 -32.11
CA SER A 84 22.80 -41.76 -31.92
C SER A 84 22.28 -42.61 -30.75
N SER A 85 22.94 -43.73 -30.44
CA SER A 85 22.63 -44.62 -29.31
C SER A 85 23.56 -44.46 -28.10
N ILE A 86 24.57 -43.58 -28.18
CA ILE A 86 25.55 -43.36 -27.12
C ILE A 86 25.51 -41.88 -26.72
N LEU A 87 24.95 -41.64 -25.54
CA LEU A 87 24.72 -40.32 -24.98
C LEU A 87 25.83 -39.95 -23.99
N SER A 88 26.14 -38.66 -23.88
CA SER A 88 26.95 -38.18 -22.77
C SER A 88 26.16 -38.23 -21.48
N ASN A 89 26.89 -38.36 -20.37
CA ASN A 89 26.44 -37.94 -19.06
C ASN A 89 25.95 -36.48 -19.08
N HIS A 90 25.22 -36.06 -18.06
CA HIS A 90 24.95 -34.65 -17.88
C HIS A 90 26.23 -33.94 -17.44
N LEU A 91 26.63 -32.90 -18.16
CA LEU A 91 27.53 -31.88 -17.65
C LEU A 91 26.69 -30.93 -16.80
N LYS A 92 26.79 -31.08 -15.47
CA LYS A 92 26.08 -30.25 -14.49
C LYS A 92 26.93 -29.03 -14.16
N ILE A 93 26.43 -27.85 -14.53
CA ILE A 93 27.10 -26.56 -14.41
C ILE A 93 26.33 -25.72 -13.39
N THR A 94 27.03 -25.21 -12.36
CA THR A 94 26.43 -24.57 -11.18
C THR A 94 27.30 -23.41 -10.66
N GLN A 95 26.89 -22.80 -9.55
CA GLN A 95 27.59 -21.71 -8.87
C GLN A 95 27.71 -20.45 -9.74
N PHE A 96 26.57 -19.92 -10.18
CA PHE A 96 26.49 -18.67 -10.95
C PHE A 96 26.52 -17.40 -10.08
N GLY A 97 26.57 -17.51 -8.74
CA GLY A 97 26.85 -16.37 -7.86
C GLY A 97 25.87 -15.21 -7.94
N PHE A 98 24.57 -15.49 -8.07
CA PHE A 98 23.53 -14.45 -8.09
C PHE A 98 23.28 -13.85 -6.70
N SER A 99 22.81 -12.59 -6.71
CA SER A 99 22.36 -11.83 -5.53
C SER A 99 21.00 -11.19 -5.79
N VAL A 100 20.03 -11.96 -6.27
CA VAL A 100 18.64 -11.50 -6.49
C VAL A 100 18.02 -11.10 -5.14
N PRO A 101 17.36 -9.92 -5.03
CA PRO A 101 16.75 -9.48 -3.77
C PRO A 101 15.76 -10.48 -3.19
N THR A 102 15.70 -10.57 -1.86
CA THR A 102 14.73 -11.45 -1.19
C THR A 102 13.32 -10.97 -1.47
N GLY A 103 12.42 -11.91 -1.79
CA GLY A 103 11.04 -11.60 -2.11
C GLY A 103 10.81 -11.16 -3.56
N SER A 104 11.84 -11.13 -4.41
CA SER A 104 11.65 -10.96 -5.85
C SER A 104 10.86 -12.11 -6.47
N VAL A 105 10.02 -11.79 -7.45
CA VAL A 105 9.33 -12.77 -8.30
C VAL A 105 10.19 -13.01 -9.53
N ILE A 106 10.57 -14.28 -9.76
CA ILE A 106 11.36 -14.66 -10.92
C ILE A 106 10.44 -14.72 -12.14
N GLN A 107 10.80 -14.02 -13.21
CA GLN A 107 10.04 -13.96 -14.46
C GLN A 107 10.60 -14.92 -15.50
N GLY A 108 11.92 -15.11 -15.55
CA GLY A 108 12.53 -16.02 -16.50
C GLY A 108 14.02 -16.26 -16.26
N ILE A 109 14.49 -17.37 -16.79
CA ILE A 109 15.86 -17.85 -16.64
C ILE A 109 16.37 -18.26 -18.02
N SER A 110 17.56 -17.78 -18.36
CA SER A 110 18.24 -18.18 -19.59
C SER A 110 19.73 -18.47 -19.36
N PHE A 111 20.28 -19.36 -20.17
CA PHE A 111 21.69 -19.72 -20.18
C PHE A 111 22.26 -19.54 -21.58
N SER A 112 23.48 -19.03 -21.68
CA SER A 112 24.23 -18.97 -22.93
C SER A 112 25.36 -20.01 -22.90
N VAL A 113 25.39 -20.87 -23.91
CA VAL A 113 26.31 -22.01 -24.00
C VAL A 113 26.96 -22.05 -25.37
N THR A 114 28.29 -22.11 -25.42
CA THR A 114 29.03 -22.33 -26.67
C THR A 114 29.40 -23.80 -26.78
N ARG A 115 28.83 -24.50 -27.77
CA ARG A 115 28.92 -25.96 -27.94
C ARG A 115 29.32 -26.33 -29.36
N SER A 116 30.38 -27.09 -29.55
CA SER A 116 30.90 -27.47 -30.88
C SER A 116 31.06 -28.99 -31.01
N THR A 117 31.29 -29.46 -32.23
CA THR A 117 31.44 -30.91 -32.50
C THR A 117 32.53 -31.17 -33.52
N THR A 118 33.20 -32.31 -33.41
CA THR A 118 33.92 -32.88 -34.56
C THR A 118 32.94 -33.39 -35.61
N VAL A 119 33.37 -33.47 -36.87
CA VAL A 119 32.56 -33.98 -37.97
C VAL A 119 33.18 -35.28 -38.47
N ASN A 120 32.40 -36.36 -38.51
CA ASN A 120 32.85 -37.65 -39.00
C ASN A 120 31.84 -38.25 -39.98
N LYS A 121 32.20 -38.31 -41.26
CA LYS A 121 31.34 -38.77 -42.36
C LYS A 121 29.94 -38.12 -42.36
N GLY A 122 29.89 -36.82 -42.07
CA GLY A 122 28.65 -36.04 -42.00
C GLY A 122 27.94 -36.08 -40.65
N ASN A 123 28.31 -36.98 -39.73
CA ASN A 123 27.77 -36.98 -38.38
C ASN A 123 28.30 -35.80 -37.56
N LYS A 124 27.47 -35.32 -36.64
CA LYS A 124 27.70 -34.19 -35.72
C LYS A 124 27.07 -34.51 -34.36
N ALA A 125 27.45 -33.77 -33.32
CA ALA A 125 26.73 -33.79 -32.04
C ALA A 125 25.50 -32.87 -32.09
N THR A 126 24.46 -33.24 -31.34
CA THR A 126 23.26 -32.45 -31.03
C THR A 126 22.88 -32.69 -29.58
N ASP A 127 21.92 -31.94 -29.03
CA ASP A 127 21.47 -32.18 -27.67
C ASP A 127 20.76 -33.53 -27.55
N ASN A 128 21.03 -34.19 -26.44
CA ASN A 128 20.14 -35.21 -25.90
C ASN A 128 19.14 -34.60 -24.93
N SER A 129 19.61 -33.78 -23.99
CA SER A 129 18.79 -33.10 -22.99
C SER A 129 19.50 -31.87 -22.45
N VAL A 130 18.75 -30.80 -22.22
CA VAL A 130 19.20 -29.55 -21.59
C VAL A 130 18.18 -29.17 -20.54
N ARG A 131 18.58 -29.23 -19.26
CA ARG A 131 17.64 -29.12 -18.13
C ARG A 131 18.15 -28.20 -17.04
N ILE A 132 17.24 -27.57 -16.34
CA ILE A 132 17.56 -26.69 -15.21
C ILE A 132 18.06 -27.49 -14.01
N VAL A 133 18.89 -26.88 -13.16
CA VAL A 133 19.35 -27.46 -11.89
C VAL A 133 18.88 -26.57 -10.75
N LYS A 134 18.14 -27.15 -9.81
CA LYS A 134 17.62 -26.47 -8.62
C LYS A 134 18.14 -27.16 -7.37
N GLY A 135 18.82 -26.41 -6.50
CA GLY A 135 19.42 -26.98 -5.28
C GLY A 135 20.34 -28.19 -5.55
N GLY A 136 21.01 -28.24 -6.71
CA GLY A 136 21.90 -29.33 -7.13
C GLY A 136 21.22 -30.52 -7.82
N SER A 137 19.88 -30.55 -7.86
CA SER A 137 19.08 -31.60 -8.52
C SER A 137 18.69 -31.18 -9.95
N ILE A 138 18.79 -32.11 -10.89
CA ILE A 138 18.44 -31.87 -12.30
C ILE A 138 16.92 -31.97 -12.47
N GLY A 139 16.30 -30.93 -13.02
CA GLY A 139 14.87 -30.84 -13.28
C GLY A 139 14.40 -31.75 -14.42
N SER A 140 13.08 -31.82 -14.60
CA SER A 140 12.45 -32.66 -15.62
C SER A 140 12.22 -31.95 -16.95
N THR A 141 12.00 -30.63 -16.92
CA THR A 141 11.68 -29.84 -18.10
C THR A 141 12.89 -29.69 -19.01
N ASP A 142 12.72 -30.10 -20.27
CA ASP A 142 13.78 -30.09 -21.28
C ASP A 142 13.69 -28.85 -22.19
N ARG A 143 14.86 -28.31 -22.54
CA ARG A 143 15.07 -27.23 -23.51
C ARG A 143 16.10 -27.60 -24.56
N SER A 144 16.33 -28.90 -24.77
CA SER A 144 17.21 -29.41 -25.82
C SER A 144 16.87 -28.82 -27.18
N ASP A 145 17.92 -28.46 -27.93
CA ASP A 145 17.83 -28.00 -29.30
C ASP A 145 18.34 -29.10 -30.25
N ALA A 146 17.48 -29.49 -31.20
CA ALA A 146 17.77 -30.51 -32.19
C ALA A 146 18.76 -30.07 -33.28
N ASN A 147 19.14 -28.78 -33.32
CA ASN A 147 20.18 -28.31 -34.22
C ASN A 147 21.53 -28.95 -33.90
N ASN A 148 22.36 -29.08 -34.93
CA ASN A 148 23.73 -29.56 -34.77
C ASN A 148 24.56 -28.54 -33.98
N TRP A 149 25.43 -29.04 -33.11
CA TRP A 149 26.38 -28.20 -32.39
C TRP A 149 27.34 -27.50 -33.36
N GLY A 150 27.65 -26.24 -33.06
CA GLY A 150 28.43 -25.34 -33.91
C GLY A 150 29.05 -24.21 -33.09
N THR A 151 30.02 -23.49 -33.62
CA THR A 151 30.87 -22.58 -32.82
C THR A 151 30.17 -21.32 -32.28
N ALA A 152 28.91 -21.07 -32.63
CA ALA A 152 28.14 -19.96 -32.08
C ALA A 152 27.52 -20.31 -30.72
N SER A 153 27.39 -19.31 -29.83
CA SER A 153 26.67 -19.49 -28.58
C SER A 153 25.18 -19.68 -28.82
N VAL A 154 24.58 -20.59 -28.06
CA VAL A 154 23.14 -20.88 -28.08
C VAL A 154 22.54 -20.50 -26.74
N THR A 155 21.40 -19.82 -26.78
CA THR A 155 20.61 -19.49 -25.60
C THR A 155 19.56 -20.55 -25.34
N TYR A 156 19.53 -21.08 -24.11
CA TYR A 156 18.45 -21.92 -23.61
C TYR A 156 17.62 -21.16 -22.60
N GLY A 157 16.29 -21.29 -22.69
CA GLY A 157 15.36 -20.47 -21.92
C GLY A 157 15.15 -19.08 -22.52
N SER A 158 14.49 -18.21 -21.77
CA SER A 158 14.17 -16.84 -22.19
C SER A 158 13.95 -15.94 -20.96
N THR A 159 13.67 -14.67 -21.19
CA THR A 159 13.27 -13.71 -20.15
C THR A 159 11.91 -14.03 -19.50
N SER A 160 11.16 -14.99 -20.03
CA SER A 160 9.86 -15.45 -19.51
C SER A 160 9.78 -16.96 -19.24
N ASP A 161 10.88 -17.70 -19.42
CA ASP A 161 10.92 -19.15 -19.23
C ASP A 161 11.32 -19.51 -17.81
N LEU A 162 10.39 -20.08 -17.05
CA LEU A 162 10.60 -20.57 -15.68
C LEU A 162 11.07 -22.03 -15.63
N TRP A 163 11.38 -22.63 -16.78
CA TRP A 163 11.81 -24.02 -16.88
C TRP A 163 10.82 -25.02 -16.25
N GLY A 164 9.52 -24.68 -16.28
CA GLY A 164 8.44 -25.50 -15.77
C GLY A 164 8.41 -25.69 -14.25
N ASP A 165 9.11 -24.84 -13.49
CA ASP A 165 9.10 -24.85 -12.02
C ASP A 165 8.83 -23.43 -11.48
N SER A 166 8.50 -23.31 -10.20
CA SER A 166 8.42 -22.04 -9.47
C SER A 166 9.76 -21.71 -8.83
N TRP A 167 10.20 -20.46 -8.93
CA TRP A 167 11.52 -20.04 -8.46
C TRP A 167 11.42 -18.94 -7.43
N THR A 168 12.14 -19.12 -6.32
CA THR A 168 12.38 -18.05 -5.36
C THR A 168 13.76 -17.43 -5.59
N ALA A 169 13.97 -16.21 -5.11
CA ALA A 169 15.30 -15.60 -5.10
C ALA A 169 16.34 -16.48 -4.37
N ALA A 170 15.94 -17.20 -3.32
CA ALA A 170 16.82 -18.12 -2.59
C ALA A 170 17.26 -19.32 -3.45
N ASP A 171 16.36 -19.85 -4.29
CA ASP A 171 16.70 -20.92 -5.23
C ASP A 171 17.75 -20.44 -6.25
N ILE A 172 17.59 -19.23 -6.79
CA ILE A 172 18.51 -18.63 -7.77
C ILE A 172 19.88 -18.29 -7.16
N ASN A 173 19.88 -17.76 -5.93
CA ASN A 173 21.11 -17.40 -5.21
C ASN A 173 21.85 -18.63 -4.65
N SER A 174 21.23 -19.82 -4.68
CA SER A 174 21.84 -21.07 -4.23
C SER A 174 23.06 -21.43 -5.08
N THR A 175 24.12 -21.90 -4.43
CA THR A 175 25.28 -22.48 -5.13
C THR A 175 24.91 -23.71 -5.98
N GLY A 176 23.78 -24.35 -5.68
CA GLY A 176 23.21 -25.46 -6.43
C GLY A 176 22.34 -25.06 -7.63
N PHE A 177 22.12 -23.77 -7.90
CA PHE A 177 21.43 -23.31 -9.10
C PHE A 177 22.30 -23.50 -10.35
N GLY A 178 21.69 -23.94 -11.45
CA GLY A 178 22.38 -23.98 -12.73
C GLY A 178 21.69 -24.75 -13.85
N ILE A 179 22.48 -25.39 -14.72
CA ILE A 179 22.04 -26.07 -15.94
C ILE A 179 22.77 -27.42 -16.09
N ALA A 180 22.10 -28.40 -16.66
CA ALA A 180 22.63 -29.72 -16.99
C ALA A 180 22.47 -30.00 -18.48
N ILE A 181 23.55 -30.37 -19.16
CA ILE A 181 23.59 -30.56 -20.62
C ILE A 181 24.10 -31.96 -20.95
N SER A 182 23.38 -32.70 -21.78
CA SER A 182 23.79 -33.98 -22.35
C SER A 182 23.70 -33.92 -23.87
N GLY A 183 24.70 -34.48 -24.55
CA GLY A 183 24.79 -34.55 -26.01
C GLY A 183 24.72 -35.96 -26.55
N LYS A 184 24.39 -36.09 -27.84
CA LYS A 184 24.40 -37.34 -28.62
C LYS A 184 24.90 -37.09 -30.04
N GLY A 185 25.36 -38.13 -30.71
CA GLY A 185 25.69 -38.06 -32.14
C GLY A 185 24.44 -38.15 -33.01
N THR A 186 24.45 -37.57 -34.21
CA THR A 186 23.34 -37.66 -35.17
C THR A 186 23.24 -39.01 -35.89
N GLY A 187 24.25 -39.88 -35.77
CA GLY A 187 24.26 -41.19 -36.41
C GLY A 187 25.24 -42.18 -35.76
N THR A 188 25.60 -43.24 -36.48
CA THR A 188 26.39 -44.37 -35.94
C THR A 188 27.91 -44.15 -35.92
N ASN A 189 28.44 -43.26 -36.76
CA ASN A 189 29.84 -42.83 -36.70
C ASN A 189 30.05 -41.93 -35.49
N SER A 190 31.14 -42.20 -34.77
CA SER A 190 31.54 -41.49 -33.56
C SER A 190 31.91 -40.04 -33.85
N VAL A 191 31.45 -39.13 -33.01
CA VAL A 191 31.82 -37.72 -32.96
C VAL A 191 32.10 -37.30 -31.53
N ASP A 192 32.80 -36.18 -31.37
CA ASP A 192 33.07 -35.60 -30.06
C ASP A 192 32.25 -34.33 -29.91
N GLY A 193 31.53 -34.23 -28.80
CA GLY A 193 30.80 -33.02 -28.42
C GLY A 193 31.64 -32.22 -27.42
N THR A 194 31.76 -30.92 -27.62
CA THR A 194 32.60 -30.03 -26.81
C THR A 194 31.79 -28.84 -26.33
N ILE A 195 31.89 -28.51 -25.04
CA ILE A 195 31.44 -27.23 -24.49
C ILE A 195 32.70 -26.40 -24.20
N SER A 196 32.71 -25.16 -24.68
CA SER A 196 33.87 -24.27 -24.63
C SER A 196 33.48 -22.89 -24.09
N ALA A 197 34.46 -22.18 -23.52
CA ALA A 197 34.27 -20.89 -22.86
C ALA A 197 33.33 -20.95 -21.63
N TYR A 198 33.04 -19.80 -21.03
CA TYR A 198 32.11 -19.72 -19.90
C TYR A 198 30.68 -19.98 -20.36
N VAL A 199 30.04 -20.94 -19.71
CA VAL A 199 28.58 -20.94 -19.64
C VAL A 199 28.15 -19.82 -18.71
N THR A 200 27.21 -19.00 -19.19
CA THR A 200 26.66 -17.89 -18.41
C THR A 200 25.16 -18.05 -18.20
N ALA A 201 24.67 -17.48 -17.10
CA ALA A 201 23.26 -17.45 -16.77
C ALA A 201 22.78 -16.00 -16.64
N THR A 202 21.53 -15.75 -17.04
CA THR A 202 20.83 -14.49 -16.90
C THR A 202 19.45 -14.76 -16.31
N VAL A 203 19.07 -14.00 -15.29
CA VAL A 203 17.79 -14.13 -14.59
C VAL A 203 17.03 -12.82 -14.66
N THR A 204 15.78 -12.87 -15.11
CA THR A 204 14.85 -11.74 -15.15
C THR A 204 13.88 -11.86 -13.98
N TYR A 205 13.65 -10.77 -13.24
CA TYR A 205 12.83 -10.76 -12.02
C TYR A 205 12.16 -9.39 -11.78
N GLN A 206 11.14 -9.37 -10.93
CA GLN A 206 10.55 -8.15 -10.34
C GLN A 206 10.91 -8.09 -8.86
N ALA A 207 11.60 -7.04 -8.40
CA ALA A 207 11.80 -6.83 -6.98
C ALA A 207 10.52 -6.32 -6.31
N PRO A 208 10.36 -6.55 -5.00
CA PRO A 208 9.31 -5.88 -4.25
C PRO A 208 9.65 -4.42 -4.01
N PRO A 209 8.64 -3.57 -3.72
CA PRO A 209 8.87 -2.20 -3.36
C PRO A 209 9.67 -2.09 -2.06
N ASN A 210 10.41 -1.00 -1.89
CA ASN A 210 11.07 -0.70 -0.64
C ASN A 210 10.04 -0.46 0.48
N SER A 211 10.42 -0.76 1.72
CA SER A 211 9.56 -0.48 2.88
C SER A 211 9.14 0.99 2.90
N PRO A 212 7.84 1.31 3.01
CA PRO A 212 7.37 2.69 3.03
C PRO A 212 7.81 3.42 4.30
N SER A 213 8.13 4.71 4.14
CA SER A 213 8.22 5.66 5.24
C SER A 213 6.84 6.01 5.77
N GLN A 214 6.80 6.45 7.03
CA GLN A 214 5.59 6.90 7.71
C GLN A 214 5.71 8.39 8.02
N ASN A 215 5.20 9.23 7.12
CA ASN A 215 5.48 10.67 7.11
C ASN A 215 4.56 11.40 8.10
N LEU A 216 3.25 11.13 8.08
CA LEU A 216 2.28 11.66 9.04
C LEU A 216 1.19 10.61 9.39
N PRO A 217 0.66 10.60 10.62
CA PRO A 217 1.22 11.27 11.80
C PRO A 217 2.62 10.73 12.14
N SER A 218 3.52 11.62 12.57
CA SER A 218 4.87 11.20 12.99
C SER A 218 4.80 10.41 14.31
N ASN A 219 5.78 9.54 14.55
CA ASN A 219 5.81 8.70 15.73
C ASN A 219 5.76 9.52 17.03
N GLY A 220 4.79 9.24 17.89
CA GLY A 220 4.58 9.91 19.17
C GLY A 220 3.76 11.21 19.07
N SER A 221 3.18 11.53 17.91
CA SER A 221 2.33 12.73 17.75
C SER A 221 1.16 12.71 18.73
N THR A 222 0.85 13.85 19.35
CA THR A 222 -0.32 14.05 20.22
C THR A 222 -1.25 15.10 19.64
N GLY A 223 -2.53 15.10 20.03
CA GLY A 223 -3.50 16.09 19.54
C GLY A 223 -3.89 15.86 18.07
N VAL A 224 -3.72 14.64 17.56
CA VAL A 224 -4.06 14.29 16.18
C VAL A 224 -5.59 14.27 16.02
N SER A 225 -6.12 14.75 14.89
CA SER A 225 -7.57 14.66 14.61
C SER A 225 -8.10 13.24 14.79
N ILE A 226 -9.35 13.10 15.23
CA ILE A 226 -10.05 11.79 15.28
C ILE A 226 -10.34 11.23 13.87
N THR A 227 -10.20 12.04 12.83
CA THR A 227 -10.16 11.61 11.43
C THR A 227 -8.79 11.96 10.85
N PRO A 228 -7.71 11.24 11.25
CA PRO A 228 -6.36 11.59 10.85
C PRO A 228 -6.15 11.40 9.35
N THR A 229 -5.26 12.21 8.79
CA THR A 229 -4.66 11.95 7.47
C THR A 229 -3.33 11.24 7.66
N PHE A 230 -3.19 10.09 7.02
CA PHE A 230 -1.95 9.34 6.96
C PHE A 230 -1.22 9.63 5.65
N THR A 231 0.08 9.91 5.73
CA THR A 231 0.93 10.07 4.55
C THR A 231 2.17 9.20 4.65
N MET A 232 2.61 8.70 3.52
CA MET A 232 3.70 7.72 3.40
C MET A 232 4.36 7.85 2.03
N THR A 233 5.58 7.35 1.92
CA THR A 233 6.32 7.35 0.66
C THR A 233 7.08 6.05 0.53
N SER A 234 7.06 5.45 -0.64
CA SER A 234 7.87 4.29 -0.98
C SER A 234 8.43 4.47 -2.40
N THR A 235 9.49 3.74 -2.69
CA THR A 235 10.06 3.61 -4.03
C THR A 235 10.08 2.15 -4.41
N ASP A 236 9.86 1.90 -5.68
CA ASP A 236 10.07 0.62 -6.31
C ASP A 236 11.44 0.58 -7.02
N PRO A 237 12.23 -0.51 -6.90
CA PRO A 237 13.54 -0.60 -7.57
C PRO A 237 13.47 -0.52 -9.10
N GLU A 238 12.40 -1.03 -9.69
CA GLU A 238 12.13 -1.00 -11.13
C GLU A 238 11.32 0.24 -11.54
N VAL A 239 11.04 1.13 -10.57
CA VAL A 239 10.28 2.38 -10.75
C VAL A 239 8.83 2.11 -11.15
N ASP A 240 8.31 0.93 -10.79
CA ASP A 240 6.92 0.57 -11.01
C ASP A 240 5.97 1.42 -10.12
N ALA A 241 4.74 1.55 -10.59
CA ALA A 241 3.70 2.30 -9.88
C ALA A 241 3.20 1.52 -8.66
N LEU A 242 2.96 2.24 -7.57
CA LEU A 242 2.66 1.69 -6.26
C LEU A 242 1.22 1.94 -5.82
N ASN A 243 0.65 0.94 -5.15
CA ASN A 243 -0.52 1.06 -4.31
C ASN A 243 -0.11 1.01 -2.83
N TYR A 244 -0.89 1.68 -1.99
CA TYR A 244 -0.64 1.67 -0.55
C TYR A 244 -1.77 1.04 0.25
N LYS A 245 -1.44 0.68 1.49
CA LYS A 245 -2.39 0.29 2.54
C LYS A 245 -1.96 0.91 3.86
N VAL A 246 -2.93 1.34 4.66
CA VAL A 246 -2.73 1.83 6.03
C VAL A 246 -3.49 0.93 6.98
N GLU A 247 -2.79 0.39 7.98
CA GLU A 247 -3.44 -0.31 9.10
C GLU A 247 -3.22 0.47 10.39
N ILE A 248 -4.29 0.60 11.16
CA ILE A 248 -4.33 1.26 12.47
C ILE A 248 -4.56 0.18 13.52
N TYR A 249 -3.86 0.24 14.64
CA TYR A 249 -3.83 -0.77 15.69
C TYR A 249 -4.07 -0.16 17.06
N SER A 250 -4.59 -0.97 17.98
CA SER A 250 -4.85 -0.58 19.38
C SER A 250 -3.69 -0.90 20.33
N ASN A 251 -2.60 -1.48 19.83
CA ASN A 251 -1.46 -1.87 20.66
C ASN A 251 -0.11 -1.63 19.99
N SER A 252 0.92 -1.44 20.81
CA SER A 252 2.30 -1.14 20.39
C SER A 252 3.01 -2.23 19.60
N GLY A 253 2.50 -3.47 19.64
CA GLY A 253 3.00 -4.57 18.84
C GLY A 253 2.48 -4.57 17.39
N CYS A 254 1.55 -3.67 17.04
CA CYS A 254 0.83 -3.71 15.76
C CYS A 254 0.24 -5.10 15.45
N THR A 255 -0.41 -5.72 16.45
CA THR A 255 -1.00 -7.06 16.33
C THR A 255 -2.53 -7.05 16.31
N THR A 256 -3.15 -6.05 16.94
CA THR A 256 -4.60 -5.92 17.04
C THR A 256 -5.08 -4.79 16.14
N VAL A 257 -5.54 -5.13 14.94
CA VAL A 257 -6.01 -4.18 13.93
C VAL A 257 -7.36 -3.58 14.36
N VAL A 258 -7.44 -2.25 14.31
CA VAL A 258 -8.67 -1.45 14.52
C VAL A 258 -9.28 -1.07 13.18
N GLN A 259 -8.46 -0.66 12.22
CA GLN A 259 -8.91 -0.34 10.85
C GLN A 259 -7.88 -0.81 9.82
N THR A 260 -8.37 -1.33 8.70
CA THR A 260 -7.57 -1.62 7.49
C THR A 260 -8.09 -0.78 6.35
N ASN A 261 -7.21 0.03 5.78
CA ASN A 261 -7.51 0.91 4.67
C ASN A 261 -6.63 0.51 3.49
N ASP A 262 -7.17 -0.31 2.61
CA ASP A 262 -6.46 -0.88 1.46
C ASP A 262 -6.94 -0.20 0.17
N GLN A 263 -6.02 0.49 -0.52
CA GLN A 263 -6.31 1.19 -1.76
C GLN A 263 -6.78 0.25 -2.90
N SER A 264 -6.28 -0.99 -2.91
CA SER A 264 -6.68 -1.98 -3.91
C SER A 264 -8.13 -2.44 -3.70
N ALA A 265 -8.63 -2.40 -2.46
CA ALA A 265 -10.02 -2.69 -2.12
C ALA A 265 -10.94 -1.49 -2.36
N SER A 266 -10.54 -0.28 -1.93
CA SER A 266 -11.32 0.95 -2.10
C SER A 266 -10.44 2.18 -2.26
N GLN A 267 -10.81 3.05 -3.21
CA GLN A 267 -10.14 4.34 -3.45
C GLN A 267 -10.68 5.46 -2.55
N THR A 268 -11.72 5.22 -1.75
CA THR A 268 -12.30 6.23 -0.87
C THR A 268 -11.30 6.67 0.20
N GLY A 269 -11.13 7.98 0.37
CA GLY A 269 -10.17 8.58 1.31
C GLY A 269 -8.74 8.71 0.77
N TRP A 270 -8.42 8.06 -0.34
CA TRP A 270 -7.12 8.15 -1.00
C TRP A 270 -7.05 9.39 -1.90
N THR A 271 -5.94 10.13 -1.81
CA THR A 271 -5.69 11.35 -2.59
C THR A 271 -4.24 11.44 -3.05
N GLY A 272 -3.96 12.29 -4.04
CA GLY A 272 -2.59 12.51 -4.54
C GLY A 272 -2.08 11.44 -5.51
N THR A 273 -2.95 10.57 -6.03
CA THR A 273 -2.59 9.61 -7.09
C THR A 273 -2.24 10.36 -8.38
N ASP A 274 -1.16 9.97 -9.04
CA ASP A 274 -0.61 10.64 -10.23
C ASP A 274 -0.43 9.71 -11.43
N THR A 275 -0.77 8.42 -11.28
CA THR A 275 -0.65 7.41 -12.33
C THR A 275 -1.71 6.32 -12.19
N THR A 276 -1.65 5.29 -13.03
CA THR A 276 -2.49 4.08 -12.92
C THR A 276 -1.67 2.81 -12.92
N CYS A 277 -2.18 1.75 -12.29
CA CYS A 277 -1.48 0.47 -12.17
C CYS A 277 -2.45 -0.71 -11.93
N GLY A 278 -1.91 -1.93 -12.05
CA GLY A 278 -2.64 -3.18 -11.82
C GLY A 278 -3.65 -3.55 -12.92
N SER A 279 -4.25 -4.73 -12.77
CA SER A 279 -5.33 -5.25 -13.62
C SER A 279 -6.48 -5.78 -12.74
N PRO A 280 -7.69 -5.19 -12.77
CA PRO A 280 -8.07 -4.01 -13.56
C PRO A 280 -7.31 -2.75 -13.13
N SER A 281 -7.13 -1.82 -14.07
CA SER A 281 -6.42 -0.55 -13.85
C SER A 281 -7.11 0.28 -12.75
N ARG A 282 -6.31 0.79 -11.82
CA ARG A 282 -6.72 1.65 -10.69
C ARG A 282 -5.82 2.88 -10.60
N ASN A 283 -6.28 3.92 -9.90
CA ASN A 283 -5.46 5.07 -9.58
C ASN A 283 -4.38 4.66 -8.57
N CYS A 284 -3.13 5.01 -8.87
CA CYS A 284 -1.94 4.62 -8.13
C CYS A 284 -0.97 5.81 -7.99
N TYR A 285 0.19 5.55 -7.40
CA TYR A 285 1.25 6.52 -7.19
C TYR A 285 2.50 6.11 -7.98
N SER A 286 3.13 7.06 -8.64
CA SER A 286 4.45 6.84 -9.24
C SER A 286 5.46 6.51 -8.13
N SER A 287 6.47 5.70 -8.44
CA SER A 287 7.55 5.40 -7.49
C SER A 287 8.15 6.69 -6.92
N GLY A 288 8.18 6.82 -5.59
CA GLY A 288 8.64 8.01 -4.88
C GLY A 288 7.57 9.08 -4.61
N THR A 289 6.36 8.96 -5.16
CA THR A 289 5.26 9.88 -4.87
C THR A 289 4.64 9.56 -3.49
N SER A 290 4.34 10.61 -2.72
CA SER A 290 3.70 10.47 -1.41
C SER A 290 2.24 10.06 -1.54
N GLY A 291 1.88 8.94 -0.91
CA GLY A 291 0.50 8.54 -0.66
C GLY A 291 -0.15 9.41 0.42
N SER A 292 -1.46 9.59 0.33
CA SER A 292 -2.26 10.31 1.33
C SER A 292 -3.62 9.65 1.50
N PHE A 293 -3.94 9.25 2.73
CA PHE A 293 -5.20 8.63 3.11
C PHE A 293 -5.87 9.41 4.26
N LEU A 294 -7.04 9.98 4.01
CA LEU A 294 -7.90 10.55 5.04
C LEU A 294 -8.80 9.47 5.63
N THR A 295 -8.77 9.31 6.96
CA THR A 295 -9.60 8.34 7.66
C THR A 295 -11.09 8.62 7.48
N GLN A 296 -11.86 7.61 7.07
CA GLN A 296 -13.30 7.76 6.75
C GLN A 296 -14.22 7.52 7.94
N SER A 297 -13.76 6.78 8.96
CA SER A 297 -14.50 6.51 10.19
C SER A 297 -13.72 7.03 11.39
N ALA A 298 -14.33 7.93 12.17
CA ALA A 298 -13.68 8.58 13.29
C ALA A 298 -13.17 7.56 14.32
N LEU A 299 -11.94 7.77 14.76
CA LEU A 299 -11.33 7.06 15.88
C LEU A 299 -11.85 7.63 17.21
N SER A 300 -11.77 6.84 18.29
CA SER A 300 -12.02 7.37 19.62
C SER A 300 -11.04 8.50 19.96
N GLY A 301 -11.55 9.59 20.52
CA GLY A 301 -10.74 10.71 20.99
C GLY A 301 -9.95 10.36 22.25
N ALA A 302 -8.95 11.19 22.59
CA ALA A 302 -8.08 11.00 23.75
C ALA A 302 -7.45 9.58 23.85
N THR A 303 -7.24 8.91 22.72
CA THR A 303 -6.85 7.51 22.65
C THR A 303 -5.53 7.38 21.88
N GLN A 304 -4.61 6.59 22.41
CA GLN A 304 -3.37 6.25 21.71
C GLN A 304 -3.60 5.08 20.76
N TYR A 305 -3.14 5.23 19.52
CA TYR A 305 -3.15 4.21 18.48
C TYR A 305 -1.74 4.03 17.92
N TRP A 306 -1.57 2.95 17.19
CA TRP A 306 -0.38 2.68 16.39
C TRP A 306 -0.76 2.47 14.94
N TRP A 307 0.18 2.63 14.01
CA TRP A 307 -0.11 2.43 12.60
C TRP A 307 1.10 1.93 11.82
N LYS A 308 0.82 1.27 10.70
CA LYS A 308 1.79 0.87 9.69
C LYS A 308 1.31 1.30 8.31
N ALA A 309 2.28 1.73 7.50
CA ALA A 309 2.10 1.90 6.06
C ALA A 309 2.56 0.63 5.36
N PHE A 310 1.94 0.31 4.23
CA PHE A 310 2.37 -0.76 3.34
C PHE A 310 2.37 -0.25 1.92
N ALA A 311 3.37 -0.65 1.13
CA ALA A 311 3.46 -0.39 -0.29
C ALA A 311 3.38 -1.73 -1.05
N LYS A 312 2.79 -1.71 -2.23
CA LYS A 312 2.65 -2.85 -3.13
C LYS A 312 2.90 -2.37 -4.55
N ASP A 313 3.75 -3.08 -5.26
CA ASP A 313 3.85 -3.01 -6.72
C ASP A 313 2.84 -4.01 -7.31
N PRO A 314 1.72 -3.57 -7.90
CA PRO A 314 0.68 -4.47 -8.40
C PRO A 314 0.96 -5.01 -9.81
N ALA A 315 2.00 -4.54 -10.49
CA ALA A 315 2.35 -4.97 -11.83
C ALA A 315 3.48 -6.01 -11.83
N GLY A 316 4.31 -6.03 -10.78
CA GLY A 316 5.36 -7.02 -10.58
C GLY A 316 5.13 -7.93 -9.38
N SER A 317 5.69 -7.58 -8.23
CA SER A 317 5.75 -8.48 -7.06
C SER A 317 4.37 -8.85 -6.48
N ASP A 318 3.39 -7.96 -6.61
CA ASP A 318 1.98 -8.11 -6.25
C ASP A 318 1.69 -8.44 -4.77
N TYR A 319 2.59 -8.13 -3.85
CA TYR A 319 2.35 -8.23 -2.41
C TYR A 319 2.76 -6.97 -1.63
N TYR A 320 2.23 -6.86 -0.40
CA TYR A 320 2.48 -5.71 0.46
C TYR A 320 3.78 -5.85 1.26
N VAL A 321 4.65 -4.86 1.12
CA VAL A 321 5.80 -4.62 2.00
C VAL A 321 5.41 -3.57 3.04
N GLY A 322 5.48 -3.93 4.32
CA GLY A 322 5.17 -3.03 5.42
C GLY A 322 6.33 -2.12 5.81
N SER A 323 6.01 -1.01 6.48
CA SER A 323 6.99 -0.19 7.18
C SER A 323 7.74 -1.00 8.23
N SER A 324 8.99 -0.59 8.50
CA SER A 324 9.86 -1.27 9.48
C SER A 324 9.44 -1.00 10.93
N SER A 325 8.80 0.12 11.20
CA SER A 325 8.33 0.53 12.54
C SER A 325 6.80 0.44 12.68
N CYS A 326 6.37 0.48 13.94
CA CYS A 326 4.98 0.60 14.37
C CYS A 326 4.84 1.96 15.05
N ASN A 327 4.50 3.00 14.29
CA ASN A 327 4.48 4.37 14.79
C ASN A 327 3.23 4.62 15.63
N SER A 328 3.38 5.34 16.74
CA SER A 328 2.26 5.72 17.62
C SER A 328 1.75 7.13 17.33
N PHE A 329 0.48 7.38 17.65
CA PHE A 329 -0.10 8.72 17.75
C PHE A 329 -1.24 8.73 18.78
N THR A 330 -1.57 9.90 19.32
CA THR A 330 -2.67 10.09 20.27
C THR A 330 -3.66 11.08 19.70
N THR A 331 -4.93 10.66 19.61
CA THR A 331 -6.01 11.51 19.12
C THR A 331 -6.29 12.66 20.09
N THR A 332 -6.77 13.77 19.56
CA THR A 332 -7.20 14.93 20.35
C THR A 332 -8.35 14.55 21.28
N VAL A 333 -8.44 15.24 22.41
CA VAL A 333 -9.64 15.17 23.25
C VAL A 333 -10.79 15.81 22.47
N PRO A 334 -11.92 15.11 22.27
CA PRO A 334 -13.05 15.65 21.54
C PRO A 334 -13.78 16.66 22.43
N VAL A 335 -14.40 17.68 21.82
CA VAL A 335 -15.33 18.56 22.54
C VAL A 335 -16.71 17.93 22.50
N SER A 336 -17.36 17.70 23.65
CA SER A 336 -18.63 16.95 23.72
C SER A 336 -19.52 17.36 24.89
N VAL A 337 -20.79 17.61 24.61
CA VAL A 337 -21.85 17.85 25.61
C VAL A 337 -23.02 16.92 25.37
N VAL A 338 -23.61 16.41 26.46
CA VAL A 338 -24.82 15.59 26.42
C VAL A 338 -25.85 16.09 27.44
N LEU A 339 -27.13 15.85 27.17
CA LEU A 339 -28.20 16.00 28.15
C LEU A 339 -28.39 14.66 28.87
N THR A 340 -28.34 14.66 30.20
CA THR A 340 -28.62 13.47 31.01
C THR A 340 -30.08 13.39 31.47
N THR A 341 -30.87 14.42 31.15
CA THR A 341 -32.33 14.48 31.31
C THR A 341 -33.05 14.30 29.98
N SER A 342 -34.38 14.31 29.98
CA SER A 342 -35.22 14.03 28.80
C SER A 342 -34.99 14.97 27.60
N GLY A 343 -34.43 16.17 27.83
CA GLY A 343 -34.36 17.24 26.82
C GLY A 343 -35.73 17.82 26.44
N LEU A 344 -36.80 17.43 27.14
CA LEU A 344 -38.17 17.89 26.89
C LEU A 344 -38.70 18.62 28.13
N VAL A 345 -39.18 19.84 27.91
CA VAL A 345 -39.86 20.66 28.92
C VAL A 345 -41.30 20.92 28.47
N SER A 346 -42.25 20.58 29.33
CA SER A 346 -43.69 20.80 29.17
C SER A 346 -44.19 21.76 30.25
N TYR A 347 -44.23 23.05 29.94
CA TYR A 347 -44.73 24.07 30.87
C TYR A 347 -46.24 23.96 31.16
N GLY A 348 -46.98 23.27 30.28
CA GLY A 348 -48.44 23.23 30.32
C GLY A 348 -49.06 24.57 29.94
N THR A 349 -50.23 24.88 30.48
CA THR A 349 -50.90 26.17 30.28
C THR A 349 -50.30 27.22 31.21
N ILE A 350 -50.00 28.40 30.65
CA ILE A 350 -49.54 29.58 31.38
C ILE A 350 -50.46 30.74 30.99
N SER A 351 -50.95 31.50 31.97
CA SER A 351 -51.74 32.71 31.72
C SER A 351 -50.92 33.77 30.99
N ALA A 352 -51.59 34.61 30.19
CA ALA A 352 -50.92 35.74 29.53
C ALA A 352 -50.17 36.63 30.54
N ASN A 353 -49.05 37.20 30.09
CA ASN A 353 -48.14 38.00 30.91
C ASN A 353 -47.66 37.32 32.22
N SER A 354 -47.64 35.99 32.28
CA SER A 354 -47.17 35.25 33.46
C SER A 354 -45.88 34.49 33.14
N SER A 355 -45.10 34.20 34.18
CA SER A 355 -43.85 33.43 34.06
C SER A 355 -44.00 32.05 34.68
N LYS A 356 -43.25 31.08 34.15
CA LYS A 356 -43.13 29.74 34.74
C LYS A 356 -41.73 29.20 34.52
N SER A 357 -41.15 28.59 35.55
CA SER A 357 -39.81 28.02 35.49
C SER A 357 -39.80 26.49 35.53
N THR A 358 -38.78 25.87 34.94
CA THR A 358 -38.55 24.41 35.05
C THR A 358 -38.36 23.96 36.49
N SER A 359 -37.77 24.81 37.34
CA SER A 359 -37.60 24.53 38.77
C SER A 359 -38.94 24.43 39.51
N GLU A 360 -39.96 25.19 39.10
CA GLU A 360 -41.31 25.14 39.71
C GLU A 360 -42.10 23.90 39.29
N ILE A 361 -41.81 23.36 38.10
CA ILE A 361 -42.53 22.19 37.54
C ILE A 361 -41.72 20.90 37.62
N SER A 362 -40.60 20.89 38.35
CA SER A 362 -39.71 19.73 38.49
C SER A 362 -39.21 19.17 37.15
N GLN A 363 -38.89 20.05 36.21
CA GLN A 363 -38.35 19.71 34.88
C GLN A 363 -37.01 20.37 34.59
N THR A 364 -36.21 20.62 35.62
CA THR A 364 -34.81 21.06 35.49
C THR A 364 -34.06 20.10 34.56
N GLN A 365 -33.29 20.66 33.63
CA GLN A 365 -32.47 19.86 32.72
C GLN A 365 -31.05 19.74 33.24
N THR A 366 -30.36 18.67 32.90
CA THR A 366 -28.96 18.47 33.29
C THR A 366 -28.11 18.30 32.03
N VAL A 367 -27.14 19.19 31.86
CA VAL A 367 -26.11 19.09 30.82
C VAL A 367 -24.84 18.52 31.43
N GLN A 368 -24.18 17.60 30.75
CA GLN A 368 -22.92 17.00 31.16
C GLN A 368 -21.85 17.33 30.11
N ASN A 369 -20.68 17.77 30.58
CA ASN A 369 -19.47 17.72 29.77
C ASN A 369 -19.07 16.25 29.61
N ASP A 370 -19.25 15.72 28.42
CA ASP A 370 -18.98 14.33 28.05
C ASP A 370 -17.60 14.17 27.38
N SER A 371 -16.78 15.21 27.42
CA SER A 371 -15.38 15.14 26.98
C SER A 371 -14.46 14.62 28.08
N GLY A 372 -13.23 14.31 27.67
CA GLY A 372 -12.11 14.01 28.58
C GLY A 372 -11.38 15.26 29.12
N SER A 373 -11.85 16.49 28.84
CA SER A 373 -11.19 17.74 29.23
C SER A 373 -12.15 18.75 29.85
N THR A 374 -11.63 19.86 30.38
CA THR A 374 -12.45 20.99 30.81
C THR A 374 -12.99 21.75 29.60
N GLU A 375 -14.24 22.21 29.65
CA GLU A 375 -14.92 22.93 28.57
C GLU A 375 -15.74 24.13 29.08
N ASN A 376 -16.06 25.05 28.18
CA ASN A 376 -17.14 26.03 28.40
C ASN A 376 -18.41 25.56 27.70
N LEU A 377 -19.56 25.80 28.34
CA LEU A 377 -20.88 25.50 27.78
C LEU A 377 -21.56 26.81 27.39
N ASN A 378 -22.10 26.84 26.17
CA ASN A 378 -22.92 27.92 25.64
C ASN A 378 -24.36 27.44 25.45
N ILE A 379 -25.32 28.36 25.50
CA ILE A 379 -26.75 28.10 25.32
C ILE A 379 -27.38 29.15 24.39
N LYS A 380 -28.33 28.72 23.57
CA LYS A 380 -29.16 29.61 22.74
C LYS A 380 -30.61 29.13 22.70
N THR A 381 -31.51 30.03 22.30
CA THR A 381 -32.93 29.75 22.11
C THR A 381 -33.39 30.13 20.71
N SER A 382 -34.41 29.46 20.18
CA SER A 382 -35.15 29.92 19.00
C SER A 382 -36.28 30.90 19.36
N ASN A 383 -36.94 31.47 18.35
CA ASN A 383 -38.30 32.00 18.50
C ASN A 383 -39.31 30.87 18.81
N ALA A 384 -40.50 31.21 19.32
CA ALA A 384 -41.55 30.23 19.57
C ALA A 384 -42.41 30.01 18.33
N THR A 385 -42.55 28.75 17.92
CA THR A 385 -43.33 28.32 16.73
C THR A 385 -44.63 27.62 17.13
N GLY A 386 -45.55 27.47 16.19
CA GLY A 386 -46.90 26.90 16.40
C GLY A 386 -47.96 28.00 16.42
N GLY A 387 -48.84 28.05 15.43
CA GLY A 387 -49.72 29.22 15.22
C GLY A 387 -48.93 30.49 14.85
N THR A 388 -49.34 31.65 15.37
CA THR A 388 -48.60 32.92 15.24
C THR A 388 -47.28 32.80 15.98
N THR A 389 -46.18 33.08 15.29
CA THR A 389 -44.85 33.11 15.88
C THR A 389 -44.80 34.10 17.06
N TRP A 390 -44.29 33.64 18.20
CA TRP A 390 -43.87 34.59 19.24
C TRP A 390 -42.39 34.89 19.07
N THR A 391 -42.05 36.17 19.04
CA THR A 391 -40.67 36.64 18.91
C THR A 391 -40.03 36.82 20.27
N LEU A 392 -38.78 36.41 20.40
CA LEU A 392 -38.02 36.65 21.63
C LEU A 392 -37.79 38.15 21.80
N GLY A 393 -38.05 38.68 23.00
CA GLY A 393 -37.80 40.08 23.34
C GLY A 393 -37.25 40.27 24.75
N SER A 394 -36.85 41.50 25.04
CA SER A 394 -36.30 41.91 26.34
C SER A 394 -37.37 42.14 27.43
N ALA A 395 -38.63 42.31 27.00
CA ALA A 395 -39.83 42.46 27.83
C ALA A 395 -41.04 41.83 27.12
N PRO A 396 -42.05 41.32 27.86
CA PRO A 396 -43.24 40.74 27.25
C PRO A 396 -44.07 41.83 26.56
N GLY A 397 -44.63 41.50 25.41
CA GLY A 397 -45.41 42.41 24.57
C GLY A 397 -46.39 41.65 23.67
N ASN A 398 -46.99 42.31 22.68
CA ASN A 398 -47.89 41.63 21.73
C ASN A 398 -47.11 40.63 20.87
N ASN A 399 -47.41 39.34 21.01
CA ASN A 399 -46.63 38.24 20.39
C ASN A 399 -45.12 38.27 20.73
N ILE A 400 -44.72 38.92 21.82
CA ILE A 400 -43.32 38.97 22.28
C ILE A 400 -43.22 38.23 23.60
N PHE A 401 -42.42 37.16 23.64
CA PHE A 401 -42.16 36.39 24.84
C PHE A 401 -40.74 36.68 25.36
N VAL A 402 -40.52 36.50 26.66
CA VAL A 402 -39.18 36.54 27.26
C VAL A 402 -38.80 35.11 27.62
N PHE A 403 -37.56 34.74 27.35
CA PHE A 403 -37.03 33.46 27.79
C PHE A 403 -35.69 33.66 28.48
N GLU A 404 -35.51 32.92 29.56
CA GLU A 404 -34.38 33.07 30.47
C GLU A 404 -33.84 31.71 30.86
N PHE A 405 -32.55 31.67 31.18
CA PHE A 405 -31.87 30.47 31.67
C PHE A 405 -31.11 30.77 32.96
N LYS A 406 -30.88 29.74 33.76
CA LYS A 406 -30.11 29.80 35.01
C LYS A 406 -29.32 28.51 35.16
N ALA A 407 -28.00 28.59 35.30
CA ALA A 407 -27.17 27.43 35.60
C ALA A 407 -27.02 27.23 37.11
N THR A 408 -26.62 26.02 37.51
CA THR A 408 -26.28 25.72 38.90
C THR A 408 -25.15 26.62 39.40
N GLY A 409 -25.43 27.38 40.46
CA GLY A 409 -24.48 28.32 41.06
C GLY A 409 -24.74 29.79 40.68
N ASP A 410 -25.58 30.05 39.67
CA ASP A 410 -25.98 31.41 39.33
C ASP A 410 -26.95 31.97 40.39
N ALA A 411 -26.81 33.26 40.70
CA ALA A 411 -27.75 33.94 41.60
C ALA A 411 -29.12 34.12 40.93
N ASP A 412 -29.12 34.63 39.70
CA ASP A 412 -30.31 35.09 38.98
C ASP A 412 -30.47 34.42 37.61
N TYR A 413 -31.67 34.55 37.05
CA TYR A 413 -31.96 34.16 35.67
C TYR A 413 -31.38 35.19 34.70
N THR A 414 -30.75 34.69 33.62
CA THR A 414 -30.22 35.51 32.53
C THR A 414 -31.15 35.46 31.32
N LYS A 415 -31.52 36.62 30.78
CA LYS A 415 -32.32 36.72 29.55
C LYS A 415 -31.52 36.31 28.32
N PHE A 416 -32.17 35.60 27.41
CA PHE A 416 -31.68 35.50 26.04
C PHE A 416 -31.82 36.86 25.35
N SER A 417 -30.74 37.30 24.71
CA SER A 417 -30.60 38.63 24.08
C SER A 417 -31.14 38.66 22.66
N ALA A 418 -30.98 37.56 21.92
CA ALA A 418 -31.45 37.38 20.57
C ALA A 418 -31.73 35.90 20.28
N PRO A 419 -32.70 35.57 19.41
CA PRO A 419 -32.88 34.21 18.97
C PRO A 419 -31.65 33.74 18.18
N ASP A 420 -31.35 32.46 18.28
CA ASP A 420 -30.27 31.76 17.59
C ASP A 420 -28.84 32.26 17.85
N SER A 421 -28.66 33.12 18.86
CA SER A 421 -27.36 33.62 19.31
C SER A 421 -26.91 32.92 20.59
N TYR A 422 -25.66 32.44 20.63
CA TYR A 422 -25.09 31.78 21.80
C TYR A 422 -24.72 32.78 22.90
N GLN A 423 -25.07 32.42 24.13
CA GLN A 423 -24.62 33.05 25.36
C GLN A 423 -23.92 32.03 26.24
N THR A 424 -23.01 32.49 27.09
CA THR A 424 -22.32 31.62 28.05
C THR A 424 -23.32 31.06 29.05
N LEU A 425 -23.36 29.73 29.17
CA LEU A 425 -24.13 29.01 30.18
C LEU A 425 -23.28 28.71 31.41
N ALA A 426 -22.06 28.20 31.21
CA ALA A 426 -21.13 27.89 32.28
C ALA A 426 -19.70 27.86 31.74
N THR A 427 -18.72 28.29 32.54
CA THR A 427 -17.30 28.19 32.19
C THR A 427 -16.60 27.15 33.05
N GLY A 428 -15.51 26.59 32.53
CA GLY A 428 -14.64 25.69 33.30
C GLY A 428 -15.33 24.42 33.81
N VAL A 429 -16.27 23.87 33.04
CA VAL A 429 -16.95 22.62 33.38
C VAL A 429 -15.95 21.47 33.19
N THR A 430 -15.51 20.85 34.28
CA THR A 430 -14.51 19.76 34.22
C THR A 430 -15.10 18.51 33.57
N ALA A 431 -14.22 17.63 33.07
CA ALA A 431 -14.61 16.37 32.43
C ALA A 431 -15.60 15.57 33.28
N SER A 432 -16.65 15.04 32.64
CA SER A 432 -17.75 14.29 33.27
C SER A 432 -18.60 15.07 34.29
N SER A 433 -18.34 16.35 34.54
CA SER A 433 -19.17 17.17 35.45
C SER A 433 -20.46 17.62 34.80
N THR A 434 -21.50 17.78 35.63
CA THR A 434 -22.82 18.22 35.21
C THR A 434 -23.12 19.65 35.64
N LYS A 435 -23.99 20.34 34.88
CA LYS A 435 -24.66 21.57 35.28
C LYS A 435 -26.17 21.37 35.14
N ASN A 436 -26.92 21.66 36.21
CA ASN A 436 -28.37 21.80 36.08
C ASN A 436 -28.68 23.16 35.45
N VAL A 437 -29.62 23.17 34.53
CA VAL A 437 -30.10 24.32 33.78
C VAL A 437 -31.59 24.44 34.03
N ASP A 438 -31.98 25.54 34.64
CA ASP A 438 -33.37 25.95 34.73
C ASP A 438 -33.71 26.97 33.65
N LEU A 439 -34.89 26.83 33.07
CA LEU A 439 -35.41 27.67 31.99
C LEU A 439 -36.70 28.32 32.47
N ARG A 440 -36.83 29.64 32.31
CA ARG A 440 -38.02 30.41 32.70
C ARG A 440 -38.57 31.17 31.51
N ILE A 441 -39.80 30.84 31.13
CA ILE A 441 -40.54 31.53 30.08
C ILE A 441 -41.52 32.54 30.68
N THR A 442 -41.59 33.73 30.11
CA THR A 442 -42.65 34.72 30.33
C THR A 442 -43.46 34.86 29.05
N THR A 443 -44.75 34.50 29.11
CA THR A 443 -45.65 34.58 27.94
C THR A 443 -45.92 36.02 27.51
N PRO A 444 -46.29 36.26 26.25
CA PRO A 444 -46.75 37.55 25.75
C PRO A 444 -47.83 38.21 26.60
N THR A 445 -47.92 39.54 26.57
CA THR A 445 -49.02 40.29 27.20
C THR A 445 -50.34 40.04 26.48
N THR A 446 -50.28 39.93 25.16
CA THR A 446 -51.37 39.55 24.26
C THR A 446 -50.84 38.67 23.14
N SER A 447 -51.70 37.80 22.60
CA SER A 447 -51.40 37.07 21.36
C SER A 447 -52.64 36.97 20.47
N SER A 448 -52.41 36.87 19.17
CA SER A 448 -53.46 36.67 18.15
C SER A 448 -54.02 35.24 18.14
N ASP A 449 -53.33 34.28 18.76
CA ASP A 449 -53.83 32.93 18.99
C ASP A 449 -53.28 32.33 20.29
N TYR A 450 -53.93 31.27 20.76
CA TYR A 450 -53.55 30.55 21.98
C TYR A 450 -53.22 29.09 21.70
N GLN A 451 -52.64 28.81 20.51
CA GLN A 451 -52.19 27.46 20.17
C GLN A 451 -50.93 27.08 20.96
N GLN A 452 -50.62 25.80 21.01
CA GLN A 452 -49.38 25.30 21.62
C GLN A 452 -48.16 25.94 20.93
N LYS A 453 -47.23 26.44 21.74
CA LYS A 453 -45.96 27.01 21.29
C LYS A 453 -44.80 26.07 21.58
N THR A 454 -43.85 26.00 20.65
CA THR A 454 -42.61 25.20 20.77
C THR A 454 -41.39 26.10 20.62
N VAL A 455 -40.45 25.98 21.55
CA VAL A 455 -39.16 26.68 21.54
C VAL A 455 -38.04 25.63 21.59
N THR A 456 -37.01 25.81 20.77
CA THR A 456 -35.83 24.94 20.76
C THR A 456 -34.72 25.60 21.57
N ILE A 457 -34.17 24.87 22.54
CA ILE A 457 -32.94 25.22 23.24
C ILE A 457 -31.79 24.39 22.68
N THR A 458 -30.65 25.01 22.42
CA THR A 458 -29.43 24.32 22.00
C THR A 458 -28.30 24.64 22.97
N VAL A 459 -27.62 23.60 23.44
CA VAL A 459 -26.41 23.70 24.24
C VAL A 459 -25.23 23.26 23.38
N GLN A 460 -24.13 23.99 23.48
CA GLN A 460 -22.88 23.72 22.76
C GLN A 460 -21.73 23.69 23.75
N ALA A 461 -20.89 22.67 23.68
CA ALA A 461 -19.58 22.68 24.29
C ALA A 461 -18.56 23.36 23.38
N VAL A 462 -17.66 24.13 23.97
CA VAL A 462 -16.49 24.70 23.31
C VAL A 462 -15.26 24.50 24.20
N ALA A 463 -14.08 24.38 23.58
CA ALA A 463 -12.83 24.41 24.33
C ALA A 463 -12.73 25.70 25.18
N PRO A 464 -12.09 25.62 26.36
CA PRO A 464 -12.15 26.67 27.38
C PRO A 464 -11.48 27.98 26.99
#